data_AF-A0A8H4NUN7-F1
#
_entry.id   AF-A0A8H4NUN7-F1
#
_cell.length_a   1.000
_cell.length_b   1.000
_cell.length_c   1.000
_cell.angle_alpha   90.00
_cell.angle_beta   90.00
_cell.angle_gamma   90.00
#
_symmetry.space_group_name_H-M   'P 1'
#
loop_
_entity.id
_entity.type
_entity.pdbx_description
1 polymer ?
#
loop_
_entity_poly.entity_id
_entity_poly.type
_entity_poly.pdbx_seq_one_letter_code
_entity_poly.pdbx_strand_id
1 'polypeptide(L)'
;MAAVTPILTPALLATIRKQPNLPRNTWYFITATTLSALNRQDELPKVLKNTLDTFPDKYGESGPGRDEQLHIVRRLREALVKASAVSGMPKSATPEDLLDEPGTSAASPRHKDIHDTSTTQVLERGQTFFEAIYGKISRRVMGQMDRSGAPDLGLLARLTYGYVLSNTDVLTPAETSFVLIASLIPQDISSIWSIGIGTVL
;
A
#
# COMPACT_ATOMS: atom_id res chain seq x y z
N MET A 1 -24.56 2.10 16.43
CA MET A 1 -24.03 2.22 15.06
C MET A 1 -24.73 1.16 14.21
N ALA A 2 -25.39 1.54 13.12
CA ALA A 2 -26.03 0.57 12.23
C ALA A 2 -24.95 -0.34 11.62
N ALA A 3 -25.15 -1.65 11.68
CA ALA A 3 -24.24 -2.61 11.05
C ALA A 3 -24.31 -2.41 9.53
N VAL A 4 -23.20 -2.01 8.93
CA VAL A 4 -23.09 -1.86 7.47
C VAL A 4 -23.16 -3.24 6.84
N THR A 5 -23.98 -3.41 5.80
CA THR A 5 -24.16 -4.71 5.13
C THR A 5 -22.81 -5.23 4.62
N PRO A 6 -22.43 -6.48 4.95
CA PRO A 6 -21.16 -7.04 4.52
C PRO A 6 -21.10 -7.15 2.99
N ILE A 7 -20.03 -6.64 2.39
CA ILE A 7 -19.79 -6.71 0.93
C ILE A 7 -18.93 -7.92 0.58
N LEU A 8 -18.00 -8.30 1.45
CA LEU A 8 -17.11 -9.42 1.20
C LEU A 8 -17.82 -10.75 1.44
N THR A 9 -18.04 -11.49 0.35
CA THR A 9 -18.45 -12.90 0.40
C THR A 9 -17.26 -13.82 0.09
N PRO A 10 -17.25 -15.07 0.59
CA PRO A 10 -16.20 -16.04 0.23
C PRO A 10 -16.08 -16.26 -1.27
N ALA A 11 -17.20 -16.22 -2.00
CA ALA A 11 -17.22 -16.33 -3.46
C ALA A 11 -16.52 -15.15 -4.12
N LEU A 12 -16.77 -13.91 -3.66
CA LEU A 12 -16.10 -12.72 -4.17
C LEU A 12 -14.59 -12.78 -3.93
N LEU A 13 -14.15 -13.16 -2.73
CA LEU A 13 -12.73 -13.32 -2.39
C LEU A 13 -12.06 -14.40 -3.27
N ALA A 14 -12.75 -15.50 -3.52
CA ALA A 14 -12.27 -16.55 -4.42
C ALA A 14 -12.12 -16.05 -5.87
N THR A 15 -13.05 -15.22 -6.35
CA THR A 15 -12.97 -14.60 -7.68
C THR A 15 -11.79 -13.63 -7.78
N ILE A 16 -11.64 -12.71 -6.81
CA ILE A 16 -10.53 -11.74 -6.79
C ILE A 16 -9.17 -12.46 -6.80
N ARG A 17 -9.03 -13.52 -5.99
CA ARG A 17 -7.80 -14.32 -5.93
C ARG A 17 -7.47 -15.03 -7.25
N LYS A 18 -8.47 -15.42 -8.03
CA LYS A 18 -8.32 -16.12 -9.31
C LYS A 18 -8.23 -15.18 -10.51
N GLN A 19 -8.15 -13.87 -10.28
CA GLN A 19 -8.09 -12.89 -11.35
C GLN A 19 -6.88 -13.17 -12.26
N PRO A 20 -7.08 -13.28 -13.60
CA PRO A 20 -5.99 -13.56 -14.52
C PRO A 20 -4.93 -12.47 -14.49
N ASN A 21 -3.67 -12.86 -14.66
CA ASN A 21 -2.48 -11.99 -14.69
C ASN A 21 -2.19 -11.22 -13.39
N LEU A 22 -2.96 -11.42 -12.31
CA LEU A 22 -2.63 -10.85 -11.01
C LEU A 22 -1.46 -11.64 -10.40
N PRO A 23 -0.33 -10.99 -10.03
CA PRO A 23 0.78 -11.70 -9.42
C PRO A 23 0.33 -12.41 -8.14
N ARG A 24 0.88 -13.61 -7.91
CA ARG A 24 0.57 -14.41 -6.71
C ARG A 24 0.85 -13.59 -5.46
N ASN A 25 0.02 -13.78 -4.43
CA ASN A 25 0.19 -13.14 -3.13
C ASN A 25 0.14 -11.61 -3.16
N THR A 26 -0.60 -11.02 -4.11
CA THR A 26 -0.85 -9.56 -4.14
C THR A 26 -2.30 -9.17 -3.89
N TRP A 27 -3.23 -10.07 -4.17
CA TRP A 27 -4.67 -9.82 -4.14
C TRP A 27 -5.18 -9.28 -2.78
N TYR A 28 -4.64 -9.76 -1.65
CA TYR A 28 -5.16 -9.46 -0.32
C TYR A 28 -4.90 -8.01 0.07
N PHE A 29 -3.70 -7.49 -0.18
CA PHE A 29 -3.36 -6.11 0.17
C PHE A 29 -3.96 -5.11 -0.84
N ILE A 30 -4.15 -5.50 -2.10
CA ILE A 30 -4.90 -4.71 -3.09
C ILE A 30 -6.35 -4.56 -2.63
N THR A 31 -6.99 -5.69 -2.29
CA THR A 31 -8.38 -5.71 -1.79
C THR A 31 -8.52 -4.87 -0.53
N ALA A 32 -7.61 -5.04 0.43
CA ALA A 32 -7.59 -4.26 1.66
C ALA A 32 -7.43 -2.75 1.41
N THR A 33 -6.57 -2.38 0.47
CA THR A 33 -6.36 -0.98 0.08
C THR A 33 -7.63 -0.38 -0.51
N THR A 34 -8.29 -1.10 -1.41
CA THR A 34 -9.58 -0.68 -2.00
C THR A 34 -10.66 -0.53 -0.93
N LEU A 35 -10.79 -1.48 0.00
CA LEU A 35 -11.75 -1.39 1.10
C LEU A 35 -11.44 -0.21 2.03
N SER A 36 -10.16 0.06 2.29
CA SER A 36 -9.73 1.22 3.06
C SER A 36 -10.16 2.52 2.39
N ALA A 37 -9.92 2.67 1.09
CA ALA A 37 -10.35 3.84 0.32
C ALA A 37 -11.88 4.02 0.29
N LEU A 38 -12.63 2.91 0.35
CA LEU A 38 -14.10 2.90 0.44
C LEU A 38 -14.64 3.07 1.86
N ASN A 39 -13.79 3.35 2.86
CA ASN A 39 -14.17 3.43 4.28
C ASN A 39 -14.82 2.14 4.83
N ARG A 40 -14.41 0.97 4.32
CA ARG A 40 -14.87 -0.38 4.73
C ARG A 40 -13.81 -1.15 5.49
N GLN A 41 -13.21 -0.48 6.48
CA GLN A 41 -12.13 -1.05 7.29
C GLN A 41 -12.60 -2.20 8.19
N ASP A 42 -13.90 -2.26 8.48
CA ASP A 42 -14.58 -3.35 9.19
C ASP A 42 -14.43 -4.73 8.51
N GLU A 43 -14.15 -4.72 7.20
CA GLU A 43 -13.99 -5.93 6.37
C GLU A 43 -12.54 -6.45 6.33
N LEU A 44 -11.55 -5.65 6.77
CA LEU A 44 -10.13 -6.01 6.71
C LEU A 44 -9.79 -7.31 7.46
N PRO A 45 -10.32 -7.58 8.68
CA PRO A 45 -10.08 -8.84 9.37
C PRO A 45 -10.52 -10.06 8.57
N LYS A 46 -11.60 -9.94 7.76
CA LYS A 46 -12.09 -11.05 6.94
C LYS A 46 -11.15 -11.34 5.76
N VAL A 47 -10.60 -10.29 5.14
CA VAL A 47 -9.58 -10.45 4.09
C VAL A 47 -8.36 -11.15 4.66
N LEU A 48 -7.85 -10.68 5.81
CA LEU A 48 -6.68 -11.26 6.45
C LEU A 48 -6.92 -12.73 6.84
N LYS A 49 -8.04 -13.04 7.51
CA LYS A 49 -8.39 -14.41 7.87
C LYS A 49 -8.46 -15.32 6.65
N ASN A 50 -9.18 -14.90 5.60
CA ASN A 50 -9.28 -15.69 4.37
C ASN A 50 -7.91 -15.91 3.71
N THR A 51 -7.04 -14.90 3.78
CA THR A 51 -5.66 -15.00 3.29
C THR A 51 -4.90 -16.06 4.08
N LEU A 52 -4.86 -15.98 5.41
CA LEU A 52 -4.16 -16.96 6.25
C LEU A 52 -4.70 -18.37 6.08
N ASP A 53 -6.02 -18.55 5.97
CA ASP A 53 -6.66 -19.87 5.80
C ASP A 53 -6.36 -20.51 4.42
N THR A 54 -6.01 -19.70 3.42
CA THR A 54 -5.96 -20.11 2.01
C THR A 54 -4.54 -20.19 1.45
N PHE A 55 -3.54 -19.67 2.17
CA PHE A 55 -2.15 -19.76 1.74
C PHE A 55 -1.69 -21.22 1.84
N PRO A 56 -1.26 -21.83 0.73
CA PRO A 56 -0.76 -23.20 0.77
C PRO A 56 0.60 -23.21 1.47
N ASP A 57 0.76 -24.04 2.50
CA ASP A 57 2.10 -24.41 2.96
C ASP A 57 2.87 -25.01 1.78
N LYS A 58 4.17 -24.70 1.70
CA LYS A 58 5.11 -25.33 0.75
C LYS A 58 5.13 -26.87 0.83
N TYR A 59 4.50 -27.46 1.86
CA TYR A 59 4.53 -28.88 2.19
C TYR A 59 3.16 -29.55 2.39
N GLY A 60 2.05 -28.88 2.06
CA GLY A 60 0.77 -29.56 1.77
C GLY A 60 -0.14 -29.94 2.93
N GLU A 61 0.20 -29.72 4.21
CA GLU A 61 -0.75 -29.92 5.31
C GLU A 61 -0.55 -28.88 6.43
N SER A 62 -1.61 -28.10 6.68
CA SER A 62 -1.70 -26.94 7.58
C SER A 62 -1.37 -25.59 6.92
N GLY A 63 -1.99 -24.50 7.39
CA GLY A 63 -1.83 -23.17 6.81
C GLY A 63 -0.41 -22.60 6.97
N PRO A 64 -0.13 -21.40 6.45
CA PRO A 64 1.22 -20.82 6.42
C PRO A 64 1.88 -20.84 7.80
N GLY A 65 3.14 -21.26 7.86
CA GLY A 65 3.95 -21.17 9.09
C GLY A 65 4.02 -19.74 9.65
N ARG A 66 4.31 -19.59 10.94
CA ARG A 66 4.28 -18.31 11.67
C ARG A 66 5.03 -17.16 10.96
N ASP A 67 6.20 -17.44 10.38
CA ASP A 67 7.01 -16.45 9.66
C ASP A 67 6.34 -15.97 8.37
N GLU A 68 5.65 -16.87 7.67
CA GLU A 68 4.88 -16.51 6.47
C GLU A 68 3.63 -15.70 6.83
N GLN A 69 2.97 -16.03 7.94
CA GLN A 69 1.87 -15.21 8.47
C GLN A 69 2.36 -13.79 8.81
N LEU A 70 3.52 -13.66 9.48
CA LEU A 70 4.13 -12.36 9.74
C LEU A 70 4.42 -11.60 8.45
N HIS A 71 4.98 -12.29 7.46
CA HIS A 71 5.30 -11.67 6.18
C HIS A 71 4.03 -11.12 5.48
N ILE A 72 2.94 -11.90 5.46
CA ILE A 72 1.64 -11.47 4.91
C ILE A 72 1.11 -10.24 5.66
N VAL A 73 1.11 -10.28 6.99
CA VAL A 73 0.62 -9.18 7.83
C VAL A 73 1.47 -7.92 7.68
N ARG A 74 2.79 -8.04 7.59
CA ARG A 74 3.70 -6.91 7.33
C ARG A 74 3.43 -6.29 5.97
N ARG A 75 3.21 -7.10 4.92
CA ARG A 75 2.85 -6.60 3.58
C ARG A 75 1.50 -5.89 3.55
N LEU A 76 0.50 -6.44 4.25
CA LEU A 76 -0.80 -5.80 4.41
C LEU A 76 -0.68 -4.45 5.12
N ARG A 77 0.04 -4.39 6.24
CA ARG A 77 0.31 -3.13 6.96
C ARG A 77 1.05 -2.12 6.09
N GLU A 78 2.08 -2.56 5.38
CA GLU A 78 2.84 -1.70 4.49
C GLU A 78 1.96 -1.10 3.39
N ALA A 79 1.10 -1.90 2.77
CA ALA A 79 0.16 -1.43 1.76
C ALA A 79 -0.78 -0.35 2.33
N LEU A 80 -1.35 -0.58 3.52
CA LEU A 80 -2.24 0.37 4.17
C LEU A 80 -1.52 1.69 4.54
N VAL A 81 -0.27 1.61 5.03
CA VAL A 81 0.54 2.81 5.30
C VAL A 81 0.85 3.56 4.02
N LYS A 82 1.19 2.87 2.92
CA LYS A 82 1.42 3.55 1.63
C LYS A 82 0.15 4.15 1.03
N ALA A 83 -0.99 3.46 1.14
CA ALA A 83 -2.28 3.95 0.68
C ALA A 83 -2.74 5.22 1.42
N SER A 84 -2.29 5.41 2.67
CA SER A 84 -2.64 6.58 3.46
C SER A 84 -2.17 7.90 2.89
N ALA A 85 -1.10 7.88 2.08
CA ALA A 85 -0.60 9.03 1.35
C ALA A 85 -1.65 9.63 0.41
N VAL A 86 -2.65 8.83 0.02
CA VAL A 86 -3.68 9.18 -0.95
C VAL A 86 -5.07 9.17 -0.33
N SER A 87 -5.37 8.17 0.52
CA SER A 87 -6.72 7.90 1.02
C SER A 87 -6.90 8.11 2.54
N GLY A 88 -5.85 8.59 3.22
CA GLY A 88 -5.85 8.75 4.67
C GLY A 88 -5.53 7.47 5.45
N MET A 89 -5.20 7.60 6.74
CA MET A 89 -4.74 6.48 7.57
C MET A 89 -5.89 5.54 7.97
N PRO A 90 -5.81 4.25 7.66
CA PRO A 90 -6.78 3.30 8.16
C PRO A 90 -6.55 2.91 9.62
N LYS A 91 -7.65 2.57 10.32
CA LYS A 91 -7.55 1.88 11.60
C LYS A 91 -6.93 0.50 11.37
N SER A 92 -5.77 0.25 11.97
CA SER A 92 -5.08 -1.04 11.90
C SER A 92 -5.93 -2.12 12.58
N ALA A 93 -6.15 -3.25 11.89
CA ALA A 93 -6.95 -4.38 12.37
C ALA A 93 -6.11 -5.66 12.46
N THR A 94 -4.85 -5.53 12.91
CA THR A 94 -3.92 -6.65 13.05
C THR A 94 -4.25 -7.45 14.32
N PRO A 95 -4.37 -8.80 14.24
CA PRO A 95 -4.50 -9.67 15.41
C PRO A 95 -3.32 -9.53 16.38
N GLU A 96 -3.59 -9.64 17.69
CA GLU A 96 -2.57 -9.47 18.75
C GLU A 96 -1.40 -10.47 18.63
N ASP A 97 -1.70 -11.70 18.24
CA ASP A 97 -0.74 -12.79 18.05
C ASP A 97 0.17 -12.58 16.82
N LEU A 98 -0.17 -11.66 15.91
CA LEU A 98 0.60 -11.33 14.71
C LEU A 98 1.22 -9.92 14.75
N LEU A 99 1.28 -9.31 15.94
CA LEU A 99 2.02 -8.06 16.15
C LEU A 99 3.53 -8.31 16.11
N ASP A 100 4.27 -7.32 15.59
CA ASP A 100 5.73 -7.33 15.73
C ASP A 100 6.13 -6.84 17.12
N GLU A 101 7.22 -7.36 17.66
CA GLU A 101 7.81 -6.84 18.90
C GLU A 101 8.22 -5.36 18.72
N PRO A 102 7.74 -4.46 19.60
CA PRO A 102 8.07 -3.04 19.52
C PRO A 102 9.58 -2.81 19.57
N GLY A 103 10.09 -1.92 18.69
CA GLY A 103 11.48 -1.47 18.73
C GLY A 103 12.50 -2.34 17.99
N THR A 104 12.09 -3.43 17.35
CA THR A 104 12.98 -4.18 16.45
C THR A 104 13.02 -3.52 15.06
N SER A 105 14.19 -3.46 14.42
CA SER A 105 14.33 -2.94 13.04
C SER A 105 13.46 -3.71 12.03
N ALA A 106 13.18 -4.99 12.31
CA ALA A 106 12.28 -5.83 11.54
C ALA A 106 10.80 -5.42 11.63
N ALA A 107 10.40 -4.68 12.69
CA ALA A 107 9.02 -4.25 12.92
C ALA A 107 8.60 -3.04 12.08
N SER A 108 9.55 -2.21 11.64
CA SER A 108 9.25 -1.03 10.81
C SER A 108 10.47 -0.58 10.01
N PRO A 109 10.48 -0.77 8.68
CA PRO A 109 11.50 -0.19 7.80
C PRO A 109 11.66 1.32 7.97
N ARG A 110 10.57 2.01 8.37
CA ARG A 110 10.55 3.46 8.57
C ARG A 110 11.32 3.90 9.81
N HIS A 111 11.50 3.03 10.80
CA HIS A 111 12.34 3.36 11.97
C HIS A 111 13.77 3.68 11.51
N LYS A 112 14.32 2.84 10.63
CA LYS A 112 15.64 3.05 10.02
C LYS A 112 15.71 4.34 9.20
N ASP A 113 14.68 4.65 8.43
CA ASP A 113 14.64 5.89 7.64
C ASP A 113 14.63 7.15 8.53
N ILE A 114 14.08 7.08 9.74
CA ILE A 114 14.00 8.22 10.67
C ILE A 114 15.26 8.36 11.53
N HIS A 115 15.83 7.24 12.01
CA HIS A 115 16.89 7.28 13.03
C HIS A 115 18.29 6.96 12.50
N ASP A 116 18.39 6.12 11.47
CA ASP A 116 19.67 5.55 11.04
C ASP A 116 20.12 6.05 9.65
N THR A 117 19.18 6.52 8.83
CA THR A 117 19.44 6.98 7.46
C THR A 117 19.40 8.50 7.41
N SER A 118 20.37 9.11 6.73
CA SER A 118 20.37 10.57 6.59
C SER A 118 19.15 11.05 5.80
N THR A 119 18.57 12.19 6.21
CA THR A 119 17.41 12.79 5.52
C THR A 119 17.69 12.99 4.02
N THR A 120 18.89 13.42 3.65
CA THR A 120 19.28 13.60 2.24
C THR A 120 19.13 12.31 1.45
N GLN A 121 19.64 11.19 1.95
CA GLN A 121 19.53 9.89 1.27
C GLN A 121 18.07 9.43 1.12
N VAL A 122 17.24 9.64 2.14
CA VAL A 122 15.81 9.31 2.08
C VAL A 122 15.09 10.15 1.03
N LEU A 123 15.38 11.44 0.97
CA LEU A 123 14.77 12.35 -0.01
C LEU A 123 15.27 12.08 -1.44
N GLU A 124 16.54 11.76 -1.63
CA GLU A 124 17.11 11.35 -2.92
C GLU A 124 16.43 10.07 -3.43
N ARG A 125 16.30 9.05 -2.58
CA ARG A 125 15.54 7.83 -2.89
C ARG A 125 14.11 8.15 -3.31
N GLY A 126 13.45 9.05 -2.58
CA GLY A 126 12.11 9.55 -2.91
C GLY A 126 12.04 10.21 -4.28
N GLN A 127 13.00 11.08 -4.59
CA GLN A 127 13.10 11.77 -5.87
C GLN A 127 13.30 10.77 -7.02
N THR A 128 14.23 9.82 -6.89
CA THR A 128 14.45 8.78 -7.91
C THR A 128 13.19 7.94 -8.13
N PHE A 129 12.48 7.57 -7.07
CA PHE A 129 11.23 6.82 -7.17
C PHE A 129 10.13 7.63 -7.88
N PHE A 130 9.99 8.92 -7.54
CA PHE A 130 9.06 9.82 -8.22
C PHE A 130 9.37 9.96 -9.72
N GLU A 131 10.65 10.12 -10.06
CA GLU A 131 11.10 10.21 -11.45
C GLU A 131 10.88 8.91 -12.22
N ALA A 132 11.02 7.75 -11.58
CA ALA A 132 10.72 6.46 -12.20
C ALA A 132 9.23 6.32 -12.55
N ILE A 133 8.32 6.82 -11.69
CA ILE A 133 6.86 6.76 -11.92
C ILE A 133 6.42 7.74 -13.00
N TYR A 134 6.82 9.00 -12.90
CA TYR A 134 6.34 10.06 -13.80
C TYR A 134 7.21 10.24 -15.05
N GLY A 135 8.38 9.61 -15.10
CA GLY A 135 9.29 9.64 -16.24
C GLY A 135 9.57 11.05 -16.73
N LYS A 136 9.32 11.29 -18.03
CA LYS A 136 9.62 12.55 -18.71
C LYS A 136 8.84 13.76 -18.16
N ILE A 137 7.68 13.55 -17.54
CA ILE A 137 6.84 14.63 -17.02
C ILE A 137 7.09 14.94 -15.54
N SER A 138 7.97 14.20 -14.85
CA SER A 138 8.25 14.36 -13.42
C SER A 138 8.53 15.81 -13.02
N ARG A 139 9.48 16.48 -13.70
CA ARG A 139 9.82 17.89 -13.43
C ARG A 139 8.64 18.84 -13.62
N ARG A 140 7.78 18.58 -14.61
CA ARG A 140 6.58 19.38 -14.85
C ARG A 140 5.59 19.20 -13.70
N VAL A 141 5.30 17.95 -13.31
CA VAL A 141 4.35 17.63 -12.23
C VAL A 141 4.82 18.23 -10.90
N MET A 142 6.07 18.01 -10.52
CA MET A 142 6.63 18.58 -9.29
C MET A 142 6.63 20.11 -9.34
N GLY A 143 7.04 20.70 -10.47
CA GLY A 143 7.02 22.15 -10.65
C GLY A 143 5.61 22.76 -10.61
N GLN A 144 4.58 22.02 -11.05
CA GLN A 144 3.19 22.45 -10.90
C GLN A 144 2.75 22.44 -9.43
N MET A 145 3.15 21.43 -8.65
CA MET A 145 2.89 21.40 -7.21
C MET A 145 3.57 22.57 -6.49
N ASP A 146 4.85 22.81 -6.79
CA ASP A 146 5.64 23.92 -6.24
C ASP A 146 5.03 25.31 -6.54
N ARG A 147 4.32 25.44 -7.68
CA ARG A 147 3.72 26.71 -8.14
C ARG A 147 2.19 26.75 -8.03
N SER A 148 1.59 25.80 -7.33
CA SER A 148 0.12 25.65 -7.23
C SER A 148 -0.58 26.74 -6.39
N GLY A 149 0.17 27.70 -5.83
CA GLY A 149 -0.32 28.64 -4.82
C GLY A 149 -0.29 28.10 -3.39
N ALA A 150 -0.02 26.79 -3.23
CA ALA A 150 0.27 26.13 -1.96
C ALA A 150 1.70 25.56 -2.00
N PRO A 151 2.73 26.33 -1.58
CA PRO A 151 4.13 25.91 -1.70
C PRO A 151 4.42 24.62 -0.92
N ASP A 152 3.66 24.37 0.16
CA ASP A 152 3.78 23.16 0.98
C ASP A 152 3.38 21.89 0.24
N LEU A 153 2.60 21.98 -0.85
CA LEU A 153 2.18 20.81 -1.60
C LEU A 153 3.37 20.06 -2.21
N GLY A 154 4.31 20.80 -2.79
CA GLY A 154 5.54 20.21 -3.35
C GLY A 154 6.47 19.66 -2.27
N LEU A 155 6.52 20.30 -1.10
CA LEU A 155 7.30 19.81 0.06
C LEU A 155 6.68 18.52 0.61
N LEU A 156 5.37 18.49 0.79
CA LEU A 156 4.63 17.32 1.26
C LEU A 156 4.77 16.15 0.28
N ALA A 157 4.73 16.42 -1.03
CA ALA A 157 4.99 15.40 -2.05
C ALA A 157 6.39 14.79 -1.86
N ARG A 158 7.44 15.61 -1.73
CA ARG A 158 8.81 15.12 -1.52
C ARG A 158 8.95 14.29 -0.24
N LEU A 159 8.35 14.74 0.87
CA LEU A 159 8.32 13.99 2.13
C LEU A 159 7.60 12.65 1.97
N THR A 160 6.45 12.64 1.30
CA THR A 160 5.64 11.43 1.07
C THR A 160 6.38 10.43 0.19
N TYR A 161 6.96 10.87 -0.91
CA TYR A 161 7.76 10.00 -1.77
C TYR A 161 9.04 9.51 -1.06
N GLY A 162 9.70 10.35 -0.27
CA GLY A 162 10.88 9.96 0.51
C GLY A 162 10.59 8.94 1.61
N TYR A 163 9.76 9.29 2.58
CA TYR A 163 9.57 8.52 3.81
C TYR A 163 8.47 7.44 3.73
N VAL A 164 7.55 7.53 2.76
CA VAL A 164 6.40 6.61 2.70
C VAL A 164 6.48 5.69 1.48
N LEU A 165 6.59 6.24 0.28
CA LEU A 165 6.39 5.46 -0.95
C LEU A 165 7.66 4.76 -1.44
N SER A 166 8.82 5.43 -1.38
CA SER A 166 10.08 4.92 -1.94
C SER A 166 10.78 3.85 -1.10
N ASN A 167 10.35 3.62 0.15
CA ASN A 167 10.84 2.48 0.91
C ASN A 167 10.28 1.19 0.29
N THR A 168 11.15 0.32 -0.21
CA THR A 168 10.74 -0.92 -0.89
C THR A 168 11.18 -2.18 -0.15
N ASP A 169 11.44 -2.09 1.16
CA ASP A 169 11.94 -3.21 1.95
C ASP A 169 10.87 -4.30 2.17
N VAL A 170 9.59 -3.92 2.14
CA VAL A 170 8.45 -4.85 2.34
C VAL A 170 7.61 -5.04 1.07
N LEU A 171 7.33 -3.97 0.34
CA LEU A 171 6.63 -4.02 -0.96
C LEU A 171 7.56 -3.51 -2.05
N THR A 172 7.63 -4.25 -3.16
CA THR A 172 8.38 -3.86 -4.35
C THR A 172 7.83 -2.57 -4.98
N PRO A 173 8.56 -1.91 -5.89
CA PRO A 173 8.05 -0.77 -6.64
C PRO A 173 6.73 -1.06 -7.37
N ALA A 174 6.63 -2.22 -8.03
CA ALA A 174 5.43 -2.61 -8.76
C ALA A 174 4.22 -2.82 -7.82
N GLU A 175 4.42 -3.46 -6.68
CA GLU A 175 3.37 -3.65 -5.68
C GLU A 175 2.94 -2.34 -5.03
N THR A 176 3.89 -1.43 -4.82
CA THR A 176 3.59 -0.07 -4.36
C THR A 176 2.69 0.67 -5.35
N SER A 177 2.95 0.53 -6.66
CA SER A 177 2.08 1.07 -7.70
C SER A 177 0.69 0.45 -7.67
N PHE A 178 0.57 -0.88 -7.43
CA PHE A 178 -0.74 -1.52 -7.26
C PHE A 178 -1.53 -0.94 -6.09
N VAL A 179 -0.87 -0.68 -4.97
CA VAL A 179 -1.49 -0.04 -3.79
C VAL A 179 -2.00 1.36 -4.15
N LEU A 180 -1.16 2.18 -4.79
CA LEU A 180 -1.56 3.53 -5.20
C LEU A 180 -2.78 3.46 -6.14
N ILE A 181 -2.73 2.65 -7.20
CA ILE A 181 -3.83 2.50 -8.15
C ILE A 181 -5.11 1.99 -7.44
N ALA A 182 -4.98 0.98 -6.57
CA ALA A 182 -6.11 0.41 -5.83
C ALA A 182 -6.76 1.40 -4.85
N SER A 183 -6.00 2.40 -4.37
CA SER A 183 -6.53 3.49 -3.55
C SER A 183 -7.17 4.63 -4.36
N LEU A 184 -6.71 4.85 -5.60
CA LEU A 184 -7.17 5.95 -6.46
C LEU A 184 -8.45 5.59 -7.23
N ILE A 185 -8.56 4.36 -7.76
CA ILE A 185 -9.71 3.91 -8.56
C ILE A 185 -11.05 4.11 -7.82
N PRO A 186 -11.21 3.72 -6.55
CA PRO A 186 -12.49 3.84 -5.86
C PRO A 186 -12.90 5.27 -5.53
N GLN A 187 -11.95 6.22 -5.57
CA GLN A 187 -12.20 7.64 -5.31
C GLN A 187 -12.73 8.39 -6.54
N ASP A 188 -12.83 7.73 -7.70
CA ASP A 188 -13.34 8.29 -8.96
C ASP A 188 -12.79 9.70 -9.30
N ILE A 189 -11.48 9.85 -9.12
CA ILE A 189 -10.74 11.06 -9.52
C ILE A 189 -10.58 11.06 -11.04
N SER A 190 -11.66 11.41 -11.72
CA SER A 190 -11.78 11.58 -13.17
C SER A 190 -10.69 12.47 -13.78
N SER A 191 -10.11 13.38 -12.98
CA SER A 191 -9.04 14.28 -13.39
C SER A 191 -7.68 13.61 -13.61
N ILE A 192 -7.40 12.41 -13.07
CA ILE A 192 -6.09 11.75 -13.26
C ILE A 192 -5.87 11.30 -14.71
N TRP A 193 -6.94 10.92 -15.41
CA TRP A 193 -6.89 10.60 -16.84
C TRP A 193 -6.61 11.83 -17.70
N SER A 194 -7.05 13.02 -17.26
CA SER A 194 -6.79 14.29 -17.91
C SER A 194 -5.33 14.77 -17.78
N ILE A 195 -4.55 14.21 -16.84
CA ILE A 195 -3.15 14.61 -16.58
C ILE A 195 -2.14 13.72 -17.36
N GLY A 196 -2.63 12.79 -18.20
CA GLY A 196 -1.77 12.03 -19.12
C GLY A 196 -1.04 10.84 -18.52
N ILE A 197 -1.44 10.36 -17.32
CA ILE A 197 -0.94 9.09 -16.76
C ILE A 197 -1.43 7.89 -17.59
N GLY A 198 -2.56 8.03 -18.31
CA GLY A 198 -3.08 7.00 -19.22
C GLY A 198 -2.21 6.71 -20.46
N THR A 199 -1.07 7.39 -20.64
CA THR A 199 -0.14 7.16 -21.76
C THR A 199 1.19 6.54 -21.33
N VAL A 200 1.35 6.21 -20.04
CA VAL A 200 2.57 5.60 -19.46
C VAL A 200 2.34 4.16 -18.97
N LEU A 201 1.13 3.62 -19.15
CA LEU A 201 0.81 2.19 -19.05
C LEU A 201 0.44 1.68 -20.45
#